data_AF-A0A3D3NQJ8-F1
#
_entry.id   AF-A0A3D3NQJ8-F1
#
_cell.length_a   1.000
_cell.length_b   1.000
_cell.length_c   1.000
_cell.angle_alpha   90.00
_cell.angle_beta   90.00
_cell.angle_gamma   90.00
#
_symmetry.space_group_name_H-M   'P 1'
#
loop_
_entity.id
_entity.type
_entity.pdbx_description
1 polymer ?
#
loop_
_entity_poly.entity_id
_entity_poly.type
_entity_poly.pdbx_seq_one_letter_code
_entity_poly.pdbx_strand_id
1 'polypeptide(L)'
;MQKKNGNYEKVLLGVCALVAVGIAGFLVWQSQQFEERLTRLQASSKNDPGQPPTEIVKATIQRLVEKVSWVSPVIKGKPVPLNKSVRLVLKGDQLIDLMTEEVQLRPPMPNSFIVANDLPNYLFANFGDLDADEDGFSNLEEFNAKTNPKDSGSHPPVTDKLFLARRITHDYIIRLNSTSDPFQVQRILPAPDRPVSKFVSVGADFGFEKGSERFRTIKFEKKTIPDPSVGEKDVSELTVLDKATNKEFVVAKGTDTNLAEYEAEFEFLLGKRQTRVAKKGETFQIPGIGQTFRLLEVEEDHAVIQPVEEGSKPITIRKA
;
A
#
# COMPACT_ATOMS: atom_id res chain seq x y z
N MET A 1 109.48 -83.09 82.03
CA MET A 1 108.44 -82.05 81.92
C MET A 1 108.24 -81.69 80.44
N GLN A 2 107.28 -82.33 79.75
CA GLN A 2 106.81 -81.88 78.44
C GLN A 2 105.48 -81.16 78.65
N LYS A 3 105.47 -79.82 78.57
CA LYS A 3 104.21 -79.06 78.52
C LYS A 3 103.76 -79.01 77.06
N LYS A 4 102.61 -79.64 76.80
CA LYS A 4 101.94 -79.75 75.50
C LYS A 4 101.60 -78.37 74.92
N ASN A 5 101.92 -78.20 73.64
CA ASN A 5 101.55 -77.07 72.79
C ASN A 5 100.02 -77.01 72.60
N GLY A 6 99.40 -75.87 72.90
CA GLY A 6 98.00 -75.58 72.56
C GLY A 6 97.93 -74.88 71.19
N ASN A 7 97.06 -75.36 70.30
CA ASN A 7 96.90 -74.95 68.90
C ASN A 7 96.26 -73.55 68.70
N TYR A 8 96.65 -72.54 69.48
CA TYR A 8 96.05 -71.19 69.42
C TYR A 8 96.32 -70.46 68.09
N GLU A 9 97.49 -70.68 67.47
CA GLU A 9 97.84 -70.10 66.17
C GLU A 9 96.87 -70.50 65.06
N LYS A 10 96.43 -71.77 65.03
CA LYS A 10 95.51 -72.26 63.99
C LYS A 10 94.11 -71.67 64.15
N VAL A 11 93.68 -71.45 65.39
CA VAL A 11 92.39 -70.79 65.70
C VAL A 11 92.47 -69.31 65.30
N LEU A 12 93.55 -68.62 65.63
CA LEU A 12 93.74 -67.20 65.27
C LEU A 12 93.77 -67.01 63.74
N LEU A 13 94.45 -67.89 63.02
CA LEU A 13 94.50 -67.84 61.55
C LEU A 13 93.11 -68.07 60.94
N GLY A 14 92.33 -69.00 61.49
CA GLY A 14 90.94 -69.24 61.07
C GLY A 14 90.02 -68.03 61.31
N VAL A 15 90.15 -67.36 62.45
CA VAL A 15 89.40 -66.13 62.75
C VAL A 15 89.79 -65.00 61.81
N CYS A 16 91.09 -64.78 61.58
CA CYS A 16 91.56 -63.76 60.65
C CYS A 16 91.07 -64.01 59.21
N ALA A 17 91.05 -65.26 58.76
CA ALA A 17 90.53 -65.62 57.45
C ALA A 17 89.02 -65.29 57.32
N LEU A 18 88.23 -65.59 58.35
CA LEU A 18 86.79 -65.25 58.36
C LEU A 18 86.55 -63.74 58.35
N VAL A 19 87.34 -62.97 59.12
CA VAL A 19 87.24 -61.50 59.11
C VAL A 19 87.59 -60.94 57.74
N ALA A 20 88.65 -61.45 57.09
CA ALA A 20 89.06 -61.00 55.76
C ALA A 20 87.97 -61.27 54.71
N VAL A 21 87.35 -62.46 54.74
CA VAL A 21 86.23 -62.79 53.84
C VAL A 21 85.00 -61.91 54.12
N GLY A 22 84.71 -61.62 55.39
CA GLY A 22 83.62 -60.72 55.78
C GLY A 22 83.82 -59.29 55.26
N ILE A 23 85.03 -58.74 55.37
CA ILE A 23 85.35 -57.39 54.86
C ILE A 23 85.29 -57.37 53.33
N ALA A 24 85.82 -58.40 52.65
CA ALA A 24 85.74 -58.50 51.19
C ALA A 24 84.28 -58.53 50.70
N GLY A 25 83.42 -59.31 51.36
CA GLY A 25 81.99 -59.34 51.05
C GLY A 25 81.30 -57.99 51.25
N PHE A 26 81.62 -57.29 52.34
CA PHE A 26 81.07 -55.96 52.62
C PHE A 26 81.45 -54.92 51.56
N LEU A 27 82.72 -54.92 51.11
CA LEU A 27 83.19 -53.98 50.09
C LEU A 27 82.53 -54.22 48.72
N VAL A 28 82.28 -55.48 48.35
CA VAL A 28 81.55 -55.83 47.11
C VAL A 28 80.09 -55.38 47.18
N TRP A 29 79.45 -55.52 48.35
CA TRP A 29 78.09 -55.03 48.52
C TRP A 29 78.01 -53.50 48.41
N GLN A 30 78.99 -52.78 48.97
CA GLN A 30 79.04 -51.33 48.90
C GLN A 30 79.28 -50.81 47.48
N SER A 31 80.08 -51.52 46.66
CA SER A 31 80.36 -51.09 45.28
C SER A 31 79.14 -51.23 44.35
N GLN A 32 78.27 -52.22 44.56
CA GLN A 32 77.04 -52.38 43.77
C GLN A 32 76.07 -51.20 43.95
N GLN A 33 76.08 -50.52 45.10
CA GLN A 33 75.24 -49.35 45.36
C GLN A 33 75.86 -48.02 44.92
N PHE A 34 77.07 -48.05 44.33
CA PHE A 34 77.77 -46.82 43.95
C PHE A 34 77.15 -46.15 42.73
N GLU A 35 76.68 -46.94 41.75
CA GLU A 35 76.08 -46.42 40.52
C GLU A 35 74.79 -45.63 40.81
N GLU A 36 73.95 -46.12 41.73
CA GLU A 36 72.71 -45.44 42.14
C GLU A 36 72.95 -44.12 42.89
N ARG A 37 74.14 -43.93 43.48
CA ARG A 37 74.49 -42.69 44.21
C ARG A 37 74.98 -41.57 43.29
N LEU A 38 75.28 -41.86 42.02
CA LEU A 38 75.75 -40.87 41.05
C LEU A 38 74.56 -40.21 40.33
N THR A 39 73.74 -39.46 41.06
CA THR A 39 72.71 -38.61 40.42
C THR A 39 73.35 -37.31 39.91
N ARG A 40 73.30 -37.06 38.59
CA ARG A 40 73.66 -35.76 38.02
C ARG A 40 72.58 -34.73 38.38
N LEU A 41 72.95 -33.68 39.12
CA LEU A 41 72.10 -32.50 39.29
C LEU A 41 71.87 -31.85 37.92
N GLN A 42 70.63 -31.85 37.44
CA GLN A 42 70.25 -31.08 36.26
C GLN A 42 70.29 -29.59 36.60
N ALA A 43 71.21 -28.84 35.99
CA ALA A 43 71.20 -27.39 36.05
C ALA A 43 70.20 -26.83 35.04
N SER A 44 69.24 -26.03 35.52
CA SER A 44 68.40 -25.21 34.64
C SER A 44 69.12 -23.90 34.29
N SER A 45 69.12 -23.53 33.01
CA SER A 45 69.70 -22.27 32.53
C SER A 45 68.86 -21.08 33.01
N LYS A 46 69.48 -20.06 33.61
CA LYS A 46 68.79 -18.83 34.05
C LYS A 46 68.29 -17.94 32.91
N ASN A 47 68.66 -18.23 31.66
CA ASN A 47 68.37 -17.39 30.49
C ASN A 47 67.47 -18.12 29.48
N ASP A 48 66.33 -18.65 29.93
CA ASP A 48 65.25 -19.06 29.02
C ASP A 48 64.27 -17.88 28.88
N PRO A 49 64.19 -17.19 27.72
CA PRO A 49 63.30 -16.05 27.52
C PRO A 49 61.80 -16.43 27.54
N GLY A 50 61.46 -17.71 27.73
CA GLY A 50 60.07 -18.17 27.78
C GLY A 50 59.42 -18.18 26.40
N GLN A 51 58.17 -18.65 26.34
CA GLN A 51 57.42 -18.68 25.08
C GLN A 51 56.91 -17.27 24.71
N PRO A 52 56.96 -16.89 23.41
CA PRO A 52 56.42 -15.61 22.96
C PRO A 52 54.91 -15.52 23.25
N PRO A 53 54.37 -14.32 23.55
CA PRO A 53 52.98 -14.14 23.95
C PRO A 53 52.03 -14.34 22.76
N THR A 54 51.75 -15.60 22.43
CA THR A 54 50.93 -15.99 21.27
C THR A 54 49.46 -15.61 21.43
N GLU A 55 48.95 -15.45 22.65
CA GLU A 55 47.56 -15.05 22.89
C GLU A 55 47.27 -13.62 22.43
N ILE A 56 48.18 -12.69 22.70
CA ILE A 56 48.05 -11.29 22.27
C ILE A 56 48.04 -11.22 20.74
N VAL A 57 48.91 -11.99 20.10
CA VAL A 57 48.99 -12.07 18.63
C VAL A 57 47.69 -12.64 18.05
N LYS A 58 47.16 -13.73 18.62
CA LYS A 58 45.89 -14.34 18.19
C LYS A 58 44.70 -13.40 18.37
N ALA A 59 44.60 -12.71 19.51
CA ALA A 59 43.54 -11.74 19.78
C ALA A 59 43.61 -10.54 18.81
N THR A 60 44.82 -10.10 18.46
CA THR A 60 45.02 -9.02 17.50
C THR A 60 44.60 -9.42 16.10
N ILE A 61 44.94 -10.65 15.66
CA ILE A 61 44.51 -11.19 14.36
C ILE A 61 42.98 -11.31 14.31
N GLN A 62 42.34 -11.78 15.39
CA GLN A 62 40.88 -11.86 15.46
C GLN A 62 40.20 -10.49 15.33
N ARG A 63 40.72 -9.46 16.02
CA ARG A 63 40.22 -8.08 15.87
C ARG A 63 40.44 -7.51 14.47
N LEU A 64 41.51 -7.91 13.77
CA LEU A 64 41.78 -7.45 12.42
C LEU A 64 40.80 -8.03 11.39
N VAL A 65 40.32 -9.25 11.63
CA VAL A 65 39.36 -9.97 10.78
C VAL A 65 37.91 -9.60 11.11
N GLU A 66 37.67 -9.01 12.29
CA GLU A 66 36.34 -8.58 12.71
C GLU A 66 35.82 -7.47 11.78
N LYS A 67 34.70 -7.75 11.11
CA LYS A 67 34.04 -6.78 10.22
C LYS A 67 33.37 -5.71 11.07
N VAL A 68 34.03 -4.58 11.25
CA VAL A 68 33.45 -3.41 11.91
C VAL A 68 32.38 -2.79 11.00
N SER A 69 31.13 -2.78 11.45
CA SER A 69 30.05 -2.05 10.79
C SER A 69 29.94 -0.64 11.36
N TRP A 70 30.09 0.36 10.49
CA TRP A 70 29.85 1.76 10.84
C TRP A 70 28.34 2.03 10.87
N VAL A 71 27.75 1.97 12.07
CA VAL A 71 26.33 2.29 12.27
C VAL A 71 26.19 3.78 12.54
N SER A 72 25.25 4.42 11.86
CA SER A 72 24.98 5.85 12.06
C SER A 72 24.41 6.09 13.46
N PRO A 73 24.98 7.02 14.25
CA PRO A 73 24.45 7.33 15.57
C PRO A 73 23.08 8.00 15.45
N VAL A 74 22.18 7.70 16.39
CA VAL A 74 20.88 8.37 16.52
C VAL A 74 20.99 9.44 17.59
N ILE A 75 20.92 10.71 17.20
CA ILE A 75 20.98 11.86 18.10
C ILE A 75 19.58 12.45 18.21
N LYS A 76 19.00 12.48 19.42
CA LYS A 76 17.63 12.99 19.67
C LYS A 76 16.57 12.34 18.78
N GLY A 77 16.66 11.02 18.56
CA GLY A 77 15.71 10.28 17.70
C GLY A 77 15.95 10.43 16.19
N LYS A 78 16.93 11.24 15.77
CA LYS A 78 17.29 11.45 14.37
C LYS A 78 18.54 10.65 13.99
N PRO A 79 18.51 9.81 12.94
CA PRO A 79 19.71 9.16 12.43
C PRO A 79 20.64 10.22 11.79
N VAL A 80 21.88 10.28 12.24
CA VAL A 80 22.91 11.17 11.67
C VAL A 80 23.83 10.34 10.78
N PRO A 81 23.64 10.38 9.46
CA PRO A 81 24.46 9.60 8.54
C PRO A 81 25.92 10.01 8.63
N LEU A 82 26.81 9.03 8.76
CA LEU A 82 28.26 9.28 8.84
C LEU A 82 28.87 9.68 7.49
N ASN A 83 28.25 9.25 6.38
CA ASN A 83 28.77 9.40 5.01
C ASN A 83 27.92 10.31 4.12
N LYS A 84 26.84 10.90 4.65
CA LYS A 84 25.97 11.82 3.93
C LYS A 84 25.73 13.06 4.78
N SER A 85 25.60 14.21 4.14
CA SER A 85 25.17 15.43 4.84
C SER A 85 23.70 15.34 5.24
N VAL A 86 23.35 16.01 6.32
CA VAL A 86 21.95 16.25 6.68
C VAL A 86 21.33 17.20 5.65
N ARG A 87 20.14 16.86 5.16
CA ARG A 87 19.39 17.71 4.23
C ARG A 87 18.72 18.86 4.99
N LEU A 88 19.33 20.03 4.91
CA LEU A 88 18.83 21.28 5.50
C LEU A 88 18.34 22.22 4.40
N VAL A 89 17.22 22.90 4.63
CA VAL A 89 16.60 23.85 3.71
C VAL A 89 16.35 25.16 4.44
N LEU A 90 16.79 26.28 3.87
CA LEU A 90 16.49 27.61 4.37
C LEU A 90 15.24 28.15 3.67
N LYS A 91 14.20 28.50 4.44
CA LYS A 91 12.94 29.08 3.94
C LYS A 91 12.68 30.40 4.67
N GLY A 92 12.98 31.52 4.01
CA GLY A 92 13.06 32.81 4.70
C GLY A 92 14.17 32.79 5.74
N ASP A 93 13.86 33.15 6.99
CA ASP A 93 14.81 33.08 8.12
C ASP A 93 14.74 31.76 8.89
N GLN A 94 13.92 30.79 8.43
CA GLN A 94 13.73 29.52 9.10
C GLN A 94 14.59 28.42 8.47
N LEU A 95 15.45 27.80 9.27
CA LEU A 95 16.19 26.60 8.87
C LEU A 95 15.35 25.35 9.16
N ILE A 96 15.05 24.58 8.12
CA ILE A 96 14.21 23.39 8.16
C ILE A 96 15.08 22.17 7.92
N ASP A 97 14.95 21.17 8.78
CA ASP A 97 15.61 19.87 8.65
C ASP A 97 14.64 18.84 8.09
N LEU A 98 14.94 18.31 6.89
CA LEU A 98 14.04 17.36 6.23
C LEU A 98 14.01 15.98 6.91
N MET A 99 14.94 15.69 7.82
CA MET A 99 14.93 14.46 8.60
C MET A 99 14.07 14.56 9.86
N THR A 100 13.47 15.72 10.12
CA THR A 100 12.68 16.02 11.32
C THR A 100 11.29 16.49 10.93
N GLU A 101 10.29 16.11 11.72
CA GLU A 101 8.86 16.42 11.45
C GLU A 101 8.34 17.63 12.23
N GLU A 102 9.18 18.32 13.00
CA GLU A 102 8.79 19.51 13.77
C GLU A 102 8.29 20.65 12.88
N VAL A 103 8.90 20.82 11.70
CA VAL A 103 8.57 21.86 10.74
C VAL A 103 8.47 21.24 9.35
N GLN A 104 7.25 21.17 8.81
CA GLN A 104 7.02 20.68 7.45
C GLN A 104 7.41 21.72 6.40
N LEU A 105 8.23 21.32 5.43
CA LEU A 105 8.61 22.18 4.31
C LEU A 105 7.39 22.48 3.40
N ARG A 106 6.63 21.42 3.09
CA ARG A 106 5.51 21.40 2.14
C ARG A 106 4.26 20.73 2.74
N PRO A 107 3.55 21.39 3.67
CA PRO A 107 2.26 20.90 4.14
C PRO A 107 1.30 20.67 2.95
N PRO A 108 0.46 19.62 2.98
CA PRO A 108 0.25 18.66 4.08
C PRO A 108 1.25 17.48 4.10
N MET A 109 2.18 17.39 3.14
CA MET A 109 3.13 16.28 3.05
C MET A 109 4.23 16.39 4.13
N PRO A 110 4.50 15.31 4.89
CA PRO A 110 5.56 15.28 5.88
C PRO A 110 6.93 15.25 5.19
N ASN A 111 7.97 15.73 5.88
CA ASN A 111 9.31 15.78 5.29
C ASN A 111 9.85 14.36 5.03
N SER A 112 9.47 13.38 5.86
CA SER A 112 9.79 11.97 5.63
C SER A 112 9.31 11.45 4.29
N PHE A 113 8.15 11.89 3.78
CA PHE A 113 7.64 11.48 2.46
C PHE A 113 8.57 11.96 1.33
N ILE A 114 9.02 13.21 1.41
CA ILE A 114 9.95 13.80 0.44
C ILE A 114 11.30 13.07 0.47
N VAL A 115 11.81 12.76 1.67
CA VAL A 115 13.10 12.10 1.84
C VAL A 115 13.04 10.61 1.46
N ALA A 116 11.97 9.90 1.83
CA ALA A 116 11.82 8.47 1.58
C ALA A 116 11.68 8.16 0.08
N ASN A 117 10.91 8.98 -0.65
CA ASN A 117 10.72 8.81 -2.10
C ASN A 117 11.80 9.55 -2.92
N ASP A 118 12.74 10.25 -2.26
CA ASP A 118 13.82 11.02 -2.88
C ASP A 118 13.30 11.94 -4.01
N LEU A 119 12.25 12.69 -3.70
CA LEU A 119 11.51 13.49 -4.68
C LEU A 119 12.35 14.68 -5.15
N PRO A 120 12.40 14.97 -6.46
CA PRO A 120 13.05 16.17 -6.96
C PRO A 120 12.24 17.42 -6.62
N ASN A 121 12.84 18.61 -6.80
CA ASN A 121 12.11 19.87 -6.89
C ASN A 121 11.23 20.26 -5.67
N TYR A 122 11.45 19.67 -4.49
CA TYR A 122 10.74 20.02 -3.23
C TYR A 122 10.90 21.49 -2.80
N LEU A 123 11.86 22.20 -3.39
CA LEU A 123 12.06 23.64 -3.19
C LEU A 123 11.01 24.50 -3.92
N PHE A 124 10.29 23.98 -4.91
CA PHE A 124 9.26 24.75 -5.62
C PHE A 124 7.96 24.90 -4.84
N ALA A 125 7.33 26.07 -4.97
CA ALA A 125 6.11 26.41 -4.25
C ALA A 125 4.97 25.42 -4.50
N ASN A 126 4.82 25.03 -5.76
CA ASN A 126 3.81 24.12 -6.30
C ASN A 126 4.25 22.65 -6.28
N PHE A 127 5.15 22.25 -5.37
CA PHE A 127 5.67 20.88 -5.28
C PHE A 127 4.57 19.80 -5.25
N GLY A 128 3.43 20.08 -4.59
CA GLY A 128 2.31 19.16 -4.51
C GLY A 128 1.64 18.90 -5.86
N ASP A 129 1.68 19.86 -6.79
CA ASP A 129 1.09 19.77 -8.13
C ASP A 129 2.07 19.20 -9.17
N LEU A 130 3.34 19.00 -8.78
CA LEU A 130 4.33 18.40 -9.66
C LEU A 130 4.09 16.89 -9.72
N ASP A 131 4.44 16.36 -10.87
CA ASP A 131 4.44 14.94 -11.21
C ASP A 131 5.91 14.55 -11.44
N ALA A 132 6.41 13.60 -10.64
CA ALA A 132 7.84 13.28 -10.60
C ALA A 132 8.24 12.12 -11.54
N ASP A 133 7.30 11.26 -11.93
CA ASP A 133 7.51 10.17 -12.88
C ASP A 133 6.74 10.31 -14.20
N GLU A 134 6.01 11.42 -14.36
CA GLU A 134 5.26 11.81 -15.55
C GLU A 134 4.10 10.85 -15.88
N ASP A 135 3.55 10.17 -14.88
CA ASP A 135 2.42 9.25 -15.03
C ASP A 135 1.05 9.96 -15.08
N GLY A 136 1.02 11.26 -14.75
CA GLY A 136 -0.14 12.14 -14.73
C GLY A 136 -0.83 12.28 -13.38
N PHE A 137 -0.27 11.71 -12.31
CA PHE A 137 -0.63 11.97 -10.92
C PHE A 137 0.33 12.95 -10.26
N SER A 138 -0.23 13.80 -9.40
CA SER A 138 0.55 14.77 -8.66
C SER A 138 1.08 14.17 -7.37
N ASN A 139 2.23 14.65 -6.90
CA ASN A 139 2.84 14.22 -5.63
C ASN A 139 1.84 14.23 -4.46
N LEU A 140 0.90 15.19 -4.45
CA LEU A 140 -0.12 15.29 -3.41
C LEU A 140 -1.20 14.20 -3.51
N GLU A 141 -1.64 13.86 -4.73
CA GLU A 141 -2.61 12.77 -4.94
C GLU A 141 -2.00 11.43 -4.52
N GLU A 142 -0.75 11.19 -4.88
CA GLU A 142 -0.01 9.99 -4.53
C GLU A 142 0.27 9.88 -3.04
N PHE A 143 0.60 11.01 -2.39
CA PHE A 143 0.69 11.07 -0.94
C PHE A 143 -0.61 10.65 -0.26
N ASN A 144 -1.75 11.13 -0.75
CA ASN A 144 -3.07 10.77 -0.21
C ASN A 144 -3.42 9.29 -0.46
N ALA A 145 -3.01 8.75 -1.61
CA ALA A 145 -3.19 7.35 -1.99
C ALA A 145 -2.15 6.39 -1.36
N LYS A 146 -1.11 6.94 -0.70
CA LYS A 146 0.03 6.20 -0.13
C LYS A 146 0.81 5.41 -1.20
N THR A 147 0.92 5.98 -2.39
CA THR A 147 1.70 5.43 -3.50
C THR A 147 3.07 6.10 -3.59
N ASN A 148 3.92 5.66 -4.52
CA ASN A 148 5.29 6.12 -4.63
C ASN A 148 5.45 7.03 -5.87
N PRO A 149 5.65 8.36 -5.69
CA PRO A 149 5.69 9.32 -6.80
C PRO A 149 6.86 9.23 -7.77
N LYS A 150 7.71 8.23 -7.60
CA LYS A 150 8.88 8.00 -8.46
C LYS A 150 8.75 6.70 -9.24
N ASP A 151 7.75 5.90 -8.93
CA ASP A 151 7.51 4.62 -9.56
C ASP A 151 6.20 4.69 -10.33
N SER A 152 6.32 4.77 -11.66
CA SER A 152 5.17 4.88 -12.57
C SER A 152 4.24 3.68 -12.53
N GLY A 153 4.62 2.58 -11.86
CA GLY A 153 3.75 1.43 -11.60
C GLY A 153 2.99 1.53 -10.26
N SER A 154 3.37 2.46 -9.39
CA SER A 154 2.80 2.70 -8.07
C SER A 154 2.03 4.01 -8.08
N HIS A 155 0.83 3.96 -8.63
CA HIS A 155 -0.03 5.14 -8.79
C HIS A 155 -1.44 4.90 -8.21
N PRO A 156 -2.21 5.96 -7.92
CA PRO A 156 -3.60 5.86 -7.50
C PRO A 156 -4.47 5.20 -8.59
N PRO A 157 -5.68 4.73 -8.25
CA PRO A 157 -6.61 4.22 -9.26
C PRO A 157 -6.83 5.24 -10.38
N VAL A 158 -6.67 4.81 -11.62
CA VAL A 158 -6.86 5.66 -12.81
C VAL A 158 -8.27 6.25 -12.88
N THR A 159 -9.25 5.61 -12.24
CA THR A 159 -10.61 6.13 -12.07
C THR A 159 -10.68 7.47 -11.35
N ASP A 160 -9.68 7.81 -10.52
CA ASP A 160 -9.64 9.09 -9.80
C ASP A 160 -9.41 10.28 -10.73
N LYS A 161 -8.95 10.02 -11.96
CA LYS A 161 -8.77 11.00 -13.04
C LYS A 161 -9.95 11.05 -14.02
N LEU A 162 -10.99 10.27 -13.77
CA LEU A 162 -12.25 10.31 -14.50
C LEU A 162 -13.21 11.23 -13.76
N PHE A 163 -13.77 12.22 -14.46
CA PHE A 163 -14.74 13.16 -13.90
C PHE A 163 -16.02 13.19 -14.71
N LEU A 164 -17.13 13.51 -14.06
CA LEU A 164 -18.37 13.85 -14.74
C LEU A 164 -18.22 15.28 -15.28
N ALA A 165 -18.13 15.46 -16.59
CA ALA A 165 -18.09 16.78 -17.21
C ALA A 165 -19.46 17.46 -17.11
N ARG A 166 -20.51 16.74 -17.52
CA ARG A 166 -21.91 17.17 -17.38
C ARG A 166 -22.88 16.01 -17.49
N ARG A 167 -24.07 16.22 -16.93
CA ARG A 167 -25.26 15.43 -17.21
C ARG A 167 -25.96 15.99 -18.44
N ILE A 168 -26.19 15.15 -19.45
CA ILE A 168 -26.99 15.49 -20.62
C ILE A 168 -28.42 15.00 -20.37
N THR A 169 -29.39 15.89 -20.48
CA THR A 169 -30.80 15.63 -20.21
C THR A 169 -31.59 15.58 -21.52
N HIS A 170 -32.25 14.47 -21.78
CA HIS A 170 -33.19 14.32 -22.89
C HIS A 170 -34.61 14.40 -22.35
N ASP A 171 -35.14 15.62 -22.26
CA ASP A 171 -36.48 15.85 -21.72
C ASP A 171 -37.57 15.28 -22.64
N TYR A 172 -38.50 14.56 -22.03
CA TYR A 172 -39.68 14.01 -22.71
C TYR A 172 -40.92 14.35 -21.89
N ILE A 173 -41.46 15.54 -22.16
CA ILE A 173 -42.59 16.07 -21.38
C ILE A 173 -43.90 15.73 -22.08
N ILE A 174 -44.82 15.15 -21.32
CA ILE A 174 -46.19 14.84 -21.74
C ILE A 174 -47.19 15.46 -20.78
N ARG A 175 -48.36 15.83 -21.32
CA ARG A 175 -49.45 16.45 -20.59
C ARG A 175 -50.78 15.81 -20.93
N LEU A 176 -51.62 15.62 -19.92
CA LEU A 176 -53.02 15.23 -20.08
C LEU A 176 -53.90 16.48 -20.18
N ASN A 177 -54.60 16.64 -21.29
CA ASN A 177 -55.44 17.80 -21.57
C ASN A 177 -56.94 17.53 -21.33
N SER A 178 -57.41 16.28 -21.51
CA SER A 178 -58.83 15.92 -21.38
C SER A 178 -59.05 14.89 -20.27
N THR A 179 -60.24 14.94 -19.65
CA THR A 179 -60.69 14.00 -18.61
C THR A 179 -61.90 13.16 -19.00
N SER A 180 -62.36 13.28 -20.24
CA SER A 180 -63.36 12.40 -20.85
C SER A 180 -62.69 11.44 -21.83
N ASP A 181 -63.13 10.18 -21.84
CA ASP A 181 -62.74 9.18 -22.85
C ASP A 181 -63.30 9.60 -24.23
N PRO A 182 -62.48 9.70 -25.30
CA PRO A 182 -61.03 9.46 -25.36
C PRO A 182 -60.18 10.59 -24.78
N PHE A 183 -59.22 10.22 -23.93
CA PHE A 183 -58.31 11.13 -23.26
C PHE A 183 -57.32 11.74 -24.24
N GLN A 184 -57.16 13.05 -24.20
CA GLN A 184 -56.20 13.77 -25.03
C GLN A 184 -54.87 13.88 -24.29
N VAL A 185 -53.86 13.16 -24.77
CA VAL A 185 -52.46 13.28 -24.30
C VAL A 185 -51.66 14.03 -25.35
N GLN A 186 -50.85 14.99 -24.91
CA GLN A 186 -50.00 15.81 -25.76
C GLN A 186 -48.54 15.66 -25.37
N ARG A 187 -47.65 15.60 -26.38
CA ARG A 187 -46.20 15.75 -26.19
C ARG A 187 -45.83 17.23 -26.24
N ILE A 188 -45.23 17.72 -25.17
CA ILE A 188 -44.69 19.08 -25.04
C ILE A 188 -43.22 19.11 -25.45
N LEU A 189 -42.41 18.18 -24.93
CA LEU A 189 -41.00 18.00 -25.30
C LEU A 189 -40.70 16.55 -25.75
N PRO A 190 -39.78 16.32 -26.70
CA PRO A 190 -39.13 17.32 -27.55
C PRO A 190 -40.16 18.09 -28.38
N ALA A 191 -39.95 19.42 -28.49
CA ALA A 191 -40.90 20.34 -29.10
C ALA A 191 -41.15 19.92 -30.55
N PRO A 192 -42.36 19.44 -30.90
CA PRO A 192 -42.64 19.06 -32.26
C PRO A 192 -42.85 20.31 -33.12
N ASP A 193 -42.53 20.23 -34.42
CA ASP A 193 -42.81 21.32 -35.39
C ASP A 193 -44.28 21.76 -35.39
N ARG A 194 -45.17 20.85 -34.98
CA ARG A 194 -46.61 21.09 -34.78
C ARG A 194 -47.08 20.34 -33.54
N PRO A 195 -47.98 20.91 -32.72
CA PRO A 195 -48.51 20.21 -31.55
C PRO A 195 -49.07 18.84 -31.92
N VAL A 196 -48.53 17.77 -31.33
CA VAL A 196 -49.01 16.40 -31.55
C VAL A 196 -49.80 15.97 -30.33
N SER A 197 -51.12 15.88 -30.49
CA SER A 197 -52.01 15.25 -29.52
C SER A 197 -52.49 13.90 -30.02
N LYS A 198 -52.68 12.97 -29.09
CA LYS A 198 -53.28 11.66 -29.33
C LYS A 198 -54.48 11.48 -28.41
N PHE A 199 -55.57 10.98 -29.00
CA PHE A 199 -56.79 10.62 -28.28
C PHE A 199 -56.72 9.13 -27.98
N VAL A 200 -56.77 8.75 -26.71
CA VAL A 200 -56.53 7.39 -26.24
C VAL A 200 -57.58 6.97 -25.22
N SER A 201 -58.02 5.72 -25.32
CA SER A 201 -58.93 5.08 -24.35
C SER A 201 -58.15 4.11 -23.48
N VAL A 202 -58.65 3.80 -22.29
CA VAL A 202 -58.00 2.87 -21.35
C VAL A 202 -57.74 1.52 -22.00
N GLY A 203 -56.52 1.01 -21.87
CA GLY A 203 -56.08 -0.27 -22.44
C GLY A 203 -55.46 -0.16 -23.83
N ALA A 204 -55.56 1.00 -24.50
CA ALA A 204 -55.00 1.22 -25.82
C ALA A 204 -53.50 1.57 -25.79
N ASP A 205 -52.79 1.12 -26.82
CA ASP A 205 -51.42 1.49 -27.12
C ASP A 205 -51.39 2.77 -27.97
N PHE A 206 -50.40 3.63 -27.71
CA PHE A 206 -50.23 4.88 -28.44
C PHE A 206 -48.77 5.33 -28.51
N GLY A 207 -48.51 6.24 -29.43
CA GLY A 207 -47.28 7.00 -29.51
C GLY A 207 -47.48 8.24 -30.38
N PHE A 208 -46.57 9.20 -30.24
CA PHE A 208 -46.69 10.49 -30.93
C PHE A 208 -46.12 10.45 -32.35
N GLU A 209 -45.24 9.48 -32.63
CA GLU A 209 -44.62 9.30 -33.94
C GLU A 209 -45.38 8.27 -34.79
N LYS A 210 -45.23 8.37 -36.11
CA LYS A 210 -45.94 7.50 -37.05
C LYS A 210 -45.46 6.05 -36.86
N GLY A 211 -46.36 5.15 -36.49
CA GLY A 211 -46.05 3.73 -36.23
C GLY A 211 -45.36 3.48 -34.88
N SER A 212 -45.25 4.48 -34.01
CA SER A 212 -44.74 4.30 -32.65
C SER A 212 -45.89 3.98 -31.69
N GLU A 213 -45.75 2.88 -30.96
CA GLU A 213 -46.64 2.45 -29.88
C GLU A 213 -45.85 2.32 -28.58
N ARG A 214 -45.15 3.41 -28.21
CA ARG A 214 -44.27 3.46 -27.03
C ARG A 214 -45.05 3.32 -25.71
N PHE A 215 -46.29 3.81 -25.66
CA PHE A 215 -47.04 3.93 -24.42
C PHE A 215 -48.29 3.07 -24.43
N ARG A 216 -48.68 2.56 -23.27
CA ARG A 216 -49.95 1.85 -23.06
C ARG A 216 -50.70 2.45 -21.89
N THR A 217 -51.96 2.80 -22.10
CA THR A 217 -52.82 3.28 -21.00
C THR A 217 -53.29 2.11 -20.14
N ILE A 218 -53.17 2.23 -18.82
CA ILE A 218 -53.56 1.17 -17.87
C ILE A 218 -54.86 1.53 -17.17
N LYS A 219 -54.91 2.71 -16.57
CA LYS A 219 -55.99 3.11 -15.66
C LYS A 219 -56.19 4.61 -15.70
N PHE A 220 -57.42 5.05 -15.49
CA PHE A 220 -57.77 6.44 -15.26
C PHE A 220 -58.48 6.60 -13.91
N GLU A 221 -58.07 7.59 -13.13
CA GLU A 221 -58.67 7.95 -11.84
C GLU A 221 -59.11 9.41 -11.85
N LYS A 222 -60.41 9.64 -11.64
CA LYS A 222 -60.93 11.00 -11.52
C LYS A 222 -60.63 11.55 -10.13
N LYS A 223 -59.93 12.68 -10.04
CA LYS A 223 -59.56 13.35 -8.78
C LYS A 223 -59.80 14.85 -8.88
N THR A 224 -60.32 15.43 -7.82
CA THR A 224 -60.51 16.88 -7.66
C THR A 224 -59.90 17.34 -6.34
N ILE A 225 -59.17 18.46 -6.38
CA ILE A 225 -58.55 19.08 -5.22
C ILE A 225 -59.17 20.48 -5.02
N PRO A 226 -59.50 20.89 -3.78
CA PRO A 226 -59.94 22.25 -3.52
C PRO A 226 -58.80 23.24 -3.78
N ASP A 227 -59.01 24.20 -4.68
CA ASP A 227 -58.04 25.23 -5.04
C ASP A 227 -58.58 26.62 -4.62
N PRO A 228 -57.83 27.43 -3.85
CA PRO A 228 -58.26 28.75 -3.40
C PRO A 228 -58.66 29.72 -4.52
N SER A 229 -58.16 29.52 -5.75
CA SER A 229 -58.44 30.42 -6.88
C SER A 229 -59.64 30.00 -7.74
N VAL A 230 -59.97 28.71 -7.81
CA VAL A 230 -60.95 28.16 -8.77
C VAL A 230 -62.05 27.34 -8.07
N GLY A 231 -61.98 27.14 -6.76
CA GLY A 231 -62.92 26.35 -5.97
C GLY A 231 -62.55 24.86 -6.00
N GLU A 232 -62.75 24.20 -7.13
CA GLU A 232 -62.36 22.80 -7.35
C GLU A 232 -61.50 22.67 -8.62
N LYS A 233 -60.28 22.15 -8.46
CA LYS A 233 -59.35 21.88 -9.56
C LYS A 233 -59.38 20.39 -9.90
N ASP A 234 -59.71 20.08 -11.15
CA ASP A 234 -59.63 18.73 -11.70
C ASP A 234 -58.16 18.35 -11.92
N VAL A 235 -57.70 17.34 -11.18
CA VAL A 235 -56.35 16.78 -11.23
C VAL A 235 -56.41 15.28 -11.55
N SER A 236 -57.40 14.88 -12.35
CA SER A 236 -57.55 13.47 -12.74
C SER A 236 -56.24 12.90 -13.30
N GLU A 237 -55.98 11.65 -12.97
CA GLU A 237 -54.72 10.95 -13.19
C GLU A 237 -54.90 9.84 -14.22
N LEU A 238 -54.03 9.80 -15.22
CA LEU A 238 -53.94 8.71 -16.19
C LEU A 238 -52.64 7.92 -15.94
N THR A 239 -52.76 6.65 -15.57
CA THR A 239 -51.63 5.73 -15.43
C THR A 239 -51.27 5.14 -16.79
N VAL A 240 -50.00 5.28 -17.15
CA VAL A 240 -49.46 4.86 -18.46
C VAL A 240 -48.18 4.04 -18.23
N LEU A 241 -48.03 2.96 -18.99
CA LEU A 241 -46.81 2.17 -19.08
C LEU A 241 -45.96 2.67 -20.26
N ASP A 242 -44.70 3.01 -20.00
CA ASP A 242 -43.71 3.17 -21.07
C ASP A 242 -43.15 1.79 -21.45
N LYS A 243 -43.46 1.29 -22.64
CA LYS A 243 -42.96 0.01 -23.15
C LYS A 243 -41.45 0.04 -23.42
N ALA A 244 -40.84 1.22 -23.57
CA ALA A 244 -39.40 1.33 -23.77
C ALA A 244 -38.62 1.06 -22.48
N THR A 245 -39.09 1.59 -21.34
CA THR A 245 -38.43 1.44 -20.03
C THR A 245 -39.10 0.42 -19.13
N ASN A 246 -40.26 -0.10 -19.53
CA ASN A 246 -41.15 -0.98 -18.77
C ASN A 246 -41.53 -0.40 -17.39
N LYS A 247 -41.70 0.93 -17.31
CA LYS A 247 -42.05 1.66 -16.09
C LYS A 247 -43.42 2.29 -16.22
N GLU A 248 -44.20 2.19 -15.15
CA GLU A 248 -45.47 2.90 -15.02
C GLU A 248 -45.23 4.31 -14.51
N PHE A 249 -45.93 5.28 -15.08
CA PHE A 249 -45.93 6.66 -14.63
C PHE A 249 -47.36 7.23 -14.68
N VAL A 250 -47.58 8.29 -13.92
CA VAL A 250 -48.89 8.95 -13.84
C VAL A 250 -48.82 10.32 -14.50
N VAL A 251 -49.79 10.60 -15.36
CA VAL A 251 -49.98 11.91 -15.98
C VAL A 251 -51.21 12.55 -15.38
N ALA A 252 -51.01 13.58 -14.56
CA ALA A 252 -52.10 14.35 -13.99
C ALA A 252 -52.59 15.43 -14.97
N LYS A 253 -53.89 15.71 -14.97
CA LYS A 253 -54.49 16.74 -15.82
C LYS A 253 -53.84 18.11 -15.55
N GLY A 254 -53.40 18.76 -16.63
CA GLY A 254 -52.83 20.11 -16.57
C GLY A 254 -51.45 20.21 -15.92
N THR A 255 -50.83 19.08 -15.54
CA THR A 255 -49.46 19.03 -15.02
C THR A 255 -48.54 18.41 -16.07
N ASP A 256 -47.33 18.94 -16.20
CA ASP A 256 -46.30 18.40 -17.07
C ASP A 256 -45.58 17.24 -16.40
N THR A 257 -45.68 16.05 -16.98
CA THR A 257 -44.91 14.88 -16.54
C THR A 257 -43.68 14.75 -17.43
N ASN A 258 -42.48 14.89 -16.86
CA ASN A 258 -41.22 14.73 -17.58
C ASN A 258 -40.68 13.30 -17.43
N LEU A 259 -40.51 12.60 -18.55
CA LEU A 259 -39.89 11.28 -18.66
C LEU A 259 -38.44 11.44 -19.15
N ALA A 260 -37.66 12.25 -18.45
CA ALA A 260 -36.31 12.59 -18.86
C ALA A 260 -35.38 11.35 -18.84
N GLU A 261 -34.62 11.20 -19.92
CA GLU A 261 -33.52 10.23 -20.00
C GLU A 261 -32.20 10.97 -19.76
N TYR A 262 -31.34 10.40 -18.92
CA TYR A 262 -30.08 11.00 -18.51
C TYR A 262 -28.89 10.25 -19.11
N GLU A 263 -27.94 11.02 -19.65
CA GLU A 263 -26.64 10.53 -20.07
C GLU A 263 -25.55 11.25 -19.26
N ALA A 264 -24.45 10.54 -18.99
CA ALA A 264 -23.27 11.14 -18.40
C ALA A 264 -22.24 11.37 -19.49
N GLU A 265 -21.75 12.61 -19.60
CA GLU A 265 -20.52 12.90 -20.32
C GLU A 265 -19.36 12.90 -19.32
N PHE A 266 -18.46 11.94 -19.47
CA PHE A 266 -17.24 11.81 -18.69
C PHE A 266 -16.09 12.50 -19.40
N GLU A 267 -15.22 13.16 -18.64
CA GLU A 267 -13.93 13.68 -19.09
C GLU A 267 -12.81 12.96 -18.35
N PHE A 268 -11.83 12.49 -19.11
CA PHE A 268 -10.65 11.82 -18.57
C PHE A 268 -9.44 12.75 -18.64
N LEU A 269 -8.87 13.09 -17.49
CA LEU A 269 -7.80 14.09 -17.38
C LEU A 269 -6.38 13.52 -17.56
N LEU A 270 -6.22 12.19 -17.61
CA LEU A 270 -4.91 11.58 -17.81
C LEU A 270 -4.48 11.62 -19.28
N GLY A 271 -3.34 12.24 -19.57
CA GLY A 271 -2.81 12.37 -20.92
C GLY A 271 -3.64 13.28 -21.83
N LYS A 272 -4.12 12.76 -22.96
CA LYS A 272 -4.98 13.53 -23.88
C LYS A 272 -6.41 13.53 -23.37
N ARG A 273 -6.92 14.72 -23.04
CA ARG A 273 -8.32 14.93 -22.66
C ARG A 273 -9.24 14.29 -23.70
N GLN A 274 -10.02 13.33 -23.25
CA GLN A 274 -11.01 12.62 -24.05
C GLN A 274 -12.34 12.63 -23.30
N THR A 275 -13.41 12.91 -24.03
CA THR A 275 -14.76 12.79 -23.49
C THR A 275 -15.44 11.51 -23.96
N ARG A 276 -16.29 10.95 -23.12
CA ARG A 276 -17.10 9.78 -23.43
C ARG A 276 -18.50 9.97 -22.88
N VAL A 277 -19.50 9.69 -23.71
CA VAL A 277 -20.91 9.75 -23.31
C VAL A 277 -21.40 8.33 -23.10
N ALA A 278 -22.14 8.10 -22.01
CA ALA A 278 -22.78 6.83 -21.71
C ALA A 278 -24.18 7.05 -21.14
N LYS A 279 -25.13 6.21 -21.56
CA LYS A 279 -26.50 6.15 -21.02
C LYS A 279 -26.56 5.28 -19.77
N LYS A 280 -27.58 5.48 -18.94
CA LYS A 280 -27.87 4.59 -17.81
C LYS A 280 -28.03 3.14 -18.29
N GLY A 281 -27.21 2.24 -17.74
CA GLY A 281 -27.15 0.84 -18.09
C GLY A 281 -26.17 0.48 -19.21
N GLU A 282 -25.66 1.45 -19.95
CA GLU A 282 -24.70 1.27 -21.04
C GLU A 282 -23.28 1.03 -20.50
N THR A 283 -22.47 0.34 -21.30
CA THR A 283 -21.05 0.10 -21.02
C THR A 283 -20.16 1.03 -21.83
N PHE A 284 -19.08 1.50 -21.21
CA PHE A 284 -18.06 2.33 -21.84
C PHE A 284 -16.67 1.92 -21.38
N GLN A 285 -15.64 2.29 -22.14
CA GLN A 285 -14.25 2.02 -21.80
C GLN A 285 -13.50 3.33 -21.58
N ILE A 286 -12.66 3.35 -20.55
CA ILE A 286 -11.72 4.46 -20.34
C ILE A 286 -10.50 4.21 -21.24
N PRO A 287 -10.13 5.18 -22.09
CA PRO A 287 -8.95 5.08 -22.95
C PRO A 287 -7.68 4.76 -22.14
N GLY A 288 -6.86 3.83 -22.62
CA GLY A 288 -5.56 3.50 -22.02
C GLY A 288 -5.58 2.37 -20.98
N ILE A 289 -6.74 2.05 -20.37
CA ILE A 289 -6.84 1.00 -19.34
C ILE A 289 -7.34 -0.32 -19.94
N GLY A 290 -8.16 -0.26 -20.99
CA GLY A 290 -8.82 -1.45 -21.56
C GLY A 290 -9.93 -2.06 -20.69
N GLN A 291 -10.14 -1.53 -19.48
CA GLN A 291 -11.22 -1.94 -18.58
C GLN A 291 -12.56 -1.33 -19.02
N THR A 292 -13.62 -2.14 -18.93
CA THR A 292 -14.98 -1.75 -19.29
C THR A 292 -15.81 -1.48 -18.05
N PHE A 293 -16.50 -0.34 -18.04
CA PHE A 293 -17.37 0.11 -16.96
C PHE A 293 -18.81 0.17 -17.45
N ARG A 294 -19.77 0.01 -16.54
CA ARG A 294 -21.19 0.19 -16.77
C ARG A 294 -21.69 1.36 -15.95
N LEU A 295 -22.50 2.23 -16.57
CA LEU A 295 -23.15 3.32 -15.87
C LEU A 295 -24.40 2.82 -15.14
N LEU A 296 -24.48 3.03 -13.82
CA LEU A 296 -25.64 2.63 -13.01
C LEU A 296 -26.58 3.81 -12.76
N GLU A 297 -26.03 4.97 -12.44
CA GLU A 297 -26.81 6.14 -12.05
C GLU A 297 -26.08 7.44 -12.42
N VAL A 298 -26.87 8.49 -12.67
CA VAL A 298 -26.38 9.83 -13.03
C VAL A 298 -27.22 10.86 -12.31
N GLU A 299 -26.56 11.67 -11.51
CA GLU A 299 -27.11 12.81 -10.81
C GLU A 299 -26.46 14.12 -11.33
N GLU A 300 -26.80 15.26 -10.74
CA GLU A 300 -26.28 16.58 -11.18
C GLU A 300 -24.80 16.79 -10.86
N ASP A 301 -24.35 16.22 -9.74
CA ASP A 301 -23.03 16.42 -9.14
C ASP A 301 -22.17 15.14 -9.17
N HIS A 302 -22.76 13.98 -9.43
CA HIS A 302 -22.03 12.71 -9.49
C HIS A 302 -22.68 11.67 -10.41
N ALA A 303 -21.91 10.66 -10.76
CA ALA A 303 -22.37 9.48 -11.49
C ALA A 303 -21.80 8.22 -10.82
N VAL A 304 -22.57 7.13 -10.83
CA VAL A 304 -22.16 5.85 -10.25
C VAL A 304 -21.86 4.86 -11.37
N ILE A 305 -20.62 4.37 -11.42
CA ILE A 305 -20.15 3.41 -12.42
C ILE A 305 -19.71 2.12 -11.75
N GLN A 306 -19.72 1.00 -12.47
CA GLN A 306 -19.26 -0.29 -11.96
C GLN A 306 -18.42 -1.00 -13.03
N PRO A 307 -17.23 -1.54 -12.69
CA PRO A 307 -16.50 -2.41 -13.61
C PRO A 307 -17.35 -3.64 -13.98
N VAL A 308 -17.25 -4.08 -15.24
CA VAL A 308 -18.02 -5.23 -15.75
C VAL A 308 -17.49 -6.59 -15.22
N GLU A 309 -16.36 -6.58 -14.53
CA GLU A 309 -15.79 -7.77 -13.89
C GLU A 309 -16.64 -8.28 -12.71
N GLU A 310 -16.75 -9.60 -12.60
CA GLU A 310 -17.61 -10.27 -11.62
C GLU A 310 -17.21 -9.94 -10.18
N GLY A 311 -18.15 -9.42 -9.38
CA GLY A 311 -17.92 -9.05 -7.97
C GLY A 311 -17.38 -7.64 -7.73
N SER A 312 -17.24 -6.82 -8.76
CA SER A 312 -16.73 -5.44 -8.64
C SER A 312 -17.69 -4.52 -7.88
N LYS A 313 -17.15 -3.64 -7.03
CA LYS A 313 -17.94 -2.64 -6.27
C LYS A 313 -18.25 -1.41 -7.14
N PRO A 314 -19.41 -0.75 -6.96
CA PRO A 314 -19.70 0.53 -7.58
C PRO A 314 -18.73 1.63 -7.11
N ILE A 315 -18.37 2.52 -8.02
CA ILE A 315 -17.48 3.66 -7.84
C ILE A 315 -18.28 4.93 -8.14
N THR A 316 -18.16 5.92 -7.27
CA THR A 316 -18.81 7.23 -7.46
C THR A 316 -17.83 8.21 -8.08
N ILE A 317 -18.17 8.69 -9.26
CA ILE A 317 -17.44 9.70 -10.02
C ILE A 317 -18.08 11.05 -9.77
N ARG A 318 -17.28 12.03 -9.34
CA ARG A 318 -17.77 13.38 -9.06
C ARG A 318 -17.62 14.29 -10.28
N LYS A 319 -18.41 15.35 -10.28
CA LYS A 319 -18.27 16.44 -11.25
C LYS A 319 -16.94 17.16 -11.07
N ALA A 320 -16.27 17.46 -12.19
CA ALA A 320 -15.04 18.26 -12.24
C ALA A 320 -15.25 19.68 -11.73
#